data_AF-X1NH42-F1
#
_entry.id   AF-X1NH42-F1
#
_cell.length_a   1.000
_cell.length_b   1.000
_cell.length_c   1.000
_cell.angle_alpha   90.00
_cell.angle_beta   90.00
_cell.angle_gamma   90.00
#
_symmetry.space_group_name_H-M   'P 1'
#
loop_
_entity.id
_entity.type
_entity.pdbx_description
1 polymer ?
#
loop_
_entity_poly.entity_id
_entity_poly.type
_entity_poly.pdbx_seq_one_letter_code
_entity_poly.pdbx_strand_id
1 'polypeptide(L)'
;MRAGEFPDGAKTLRAKIDMAHPNLNMRDPVMYRILRATHHRTGDEWCIYPMYDWAHGQSDAIEGITHSICTLEFENHRPLYDWFLDNLPVPHRPRQIEVAPLALNYTVLSKRFLRQLVEKGYVDGWDDPRMPTIAAMRQRGYTPEAIQSFVRSVGVTKADSTVEISFLEHCLRQDLNKRSPRVMAVLDPLKVVITNYPEDEVEELEAINNPEDEAAGTRKVPFSKVLYIEREDFMEDPPKKFYRLAPGREVRLRYGYF
;
A
#
# COMPACT_ATOMS: atom_id res chain seq x y z
N MET A 1 2.75 -13.11 40.65
CA MET A 1 2.46 -13.06 39.19
C MET A 1 3.72 -13.34 38.39
N ARG A 2 4.73 -12.45 38.41
CA ARG A 2 6.01 -12.63 37.68
C ARG A 2 6.75 -13.95 37.99
N ALA A 3 6.69 -14.41 39.24
CA ALA A 3 7.31 -15.67 39.66
C ALA A 3 6.61 -16.94 39.11
N GLY A 4 5.57 -16.82 38.29
CA GLY A 4 4.88 -17.96 37.66
C GLY A 4 3.94 -18.75 38.58
N GLU A 5 3.67 -18.27 39.80
CA GLU A 5 2.86 -18.97 40.82
C GLU A 5 1.37 -19.12 40.48
N PHE A 6 0.81 -18.27 39.60
CA PHE A 6 -0.63 -18.22 39.32
C PHE A 6 -0.93 -18.58 37.86
N PRO A 7 -2.03 -19.31 37.57
CA PRO A 7 -2.41 -19.65 36.20
C PRO A 7 -2.82 -18.41 35.38
N ASP A 8 -2.86 -18.57 34.05
CA ASP A 8 -3.26 -17.51 33.13
C ASP A 8 -4.68 -17.02 33.45
N GLY A 9 -4.90 -15.70 33.39
CA GLY A 9 -6.17 -15.07 33.74
C GLY A 9 -6.51 -15.02 35.24
N ALA A 10 -5.74 -15.68 36.12
CA ALA A 10 -6.07 -15.73 37.55
C ALA A 10 -5.95 -14.39 38.27
N LYS A 11 -4.99 -13.54 37.87
CA LYS A 11 -4.74 -12.22 38.47
C LYS A 11 -4.25 -11.22 37.41
N THR A 12 -4.49 -9.94 37.68
CA THR A 12 -4.01 -8.83 36.86
C THR A 12 -3.51 -7.70 37.74
N LEU A 13 -2.48 -6.98 37.30
CA LEU A 13 -2.14 -5.68 37.90
C LEU A 13 -3.02 -4.62 37.25
N ARG A 14 -3.61 -3.73 38.05
CA ARG A 14 -4.46 -2.63 37.56
C ARG A 14 -3.95 -1.31 38.13
N ALA A 15 -4.04 -0.25 37.33
CA ALA A 15 -3.91 1.11 37.86
C ALA A 15 -5.11 1.39 38.76
N LYS A 16 -4.93 2.25 39.76
CA LYS A 16 -6.01 2.68 40.65
C LYS A 16 -6.29 4.15 40.37
N ILE A 17 -7.40 4.41 39.68
CA ILE A 17 -7.74 5.72 39.13
C ILE A 17 -9.15 6.09 39.61
N ASP A 18 -10.19 5.83 38.80
CA ASP A 18 -11.58 6.11 39.16
C ASP A 18 -12.55 5.20 38.39
N MET A 19 -13.19 4.27 39.11
CA MET A 19 -14.19 3.37 38.55
C MET A 19 -15.48 4.05 38.09
N ALA A 20 -15.78 5.27 38.55
CA ALA A 20 -16.94 6.05 38.14
C ALA A 20 -16.66 6.98 36.94
N HIS A 21 -15.41 7.06 36.47
CA HIS A 21 -15.00 7.99 35.44
C HIS A 21 -15.81 7.82 34.14
N PRO A 22 -16.21 8.90 33.44
CA PRO A 22 -16.98 8.79 32.18
C PRO A 22 -16.20 8.11 31.05
N ASN A 23 -14.89 8.35 30.97
CA ASN A 23 -13.99 7.61 30.08
C ASN A 23 -13.68 6.22 30.67
N LEU A 24 -14.03 5.17 29.92
CA LEU A 24 -13.83 3.76 30.30
C LEU A 24 -12.36 3.40 30.56
N ASN A 25 -11.43 4.03 29.83
CA ASN A 25 -9.99 3.76 29.99
C ASN A 25 -9.47 4.20 31.35
N MET A 26 -10.14 5.12 32.05
CA MET A 26 -9.77 5.58 33.39
C MET A 26 -10.35 4.70 34.50
N ARG A 27 -11.15 3.67 34.18
CA ARG A 27 -11.78 2.79 35.17
C ARG A 27 -10.86 1.65 35.59
N ASP A 28 -9.87 1.98 36.41
CA ASP A 28 -8.83 1.09 36.90
C ASP A 28 -8.29 0.16 35.80
N PRO A 29 -7.66 0.69 34.75
CA PRO A 29 -7.24 -0.09 33.59
C PRO A 29 -6.23 -1.17 33.99
N VAL A 30 -6.27 -2.29 33.27
CA VAL A 30 -5.31 -3.38 33.45
C VAL A 30 -3.95 -2.96 32.91
N MET A 31 -2.90 -3.14 33.72
CA MET A 31 -1.50 -2.84 33.37
C MET A 31 -0.74 -4.10 32.95
N TYR A 32 -0.92 -5.21 33.68
CA TYR A 32 -0.29 -6.49 33.36
C TYR A 32 -1.27 -7.64 33.44
N ARG A 33 -1.12 -8.60 32.51
CA ARG A 33 -1.80 -9.90 32.52
C ARG A 33 -0.78 -11.02 32.60
N ILE A 34 -1.21 -12.15 33.17
CA ILE A 34 -0.46 -13.41 33.13
C ILE A 34 -0.75 -14.09 31.81
N LEU A 35 0.29 -14.42 31.06
CA LEU A 35 0.22 -15.20 29.83
C LEU A 35 1.48 -16.06 29.74
N ARG A 36 1.33 -17.38 29.70
CA ARG A 36 2.45 -18.31 29.47
C ARG A 36 2.58 -18.59 27.98
N ALA A 37 3.28 -17.69 27.30
CA ALA A 37 3.64 -17.83 25.90
C ALA A 37 5.10 -17.46 25.70
N THR A 38 5.80 -18.21 24.85
CA THR A 38 7.19 -17.90 24.48
C THR A 38 7.23 -16.62 23.67
N HIS A 39 7.94 -15.61 24.16
CA HIS A 39 8.09 -14.34 23.47
C HIS A 39 9.22 -14.41 22.45
N HIS A 40 8.99 -13.87 21.26
CA HIS A 40 9.93 -13.96 20.14
C HIS A 40 11.31 -13.31 20.39
N ARG A 41 11.44 -12.40 21.37
CA ARG A 41 12.73 -11.77 21.75
C ARG A 41 13.28 -12.20 23.10
N THR A 42 12.40 -12.45 24.08
CA THR A 42 12.78 -12.68 25.48
C THR A 42 12.53 -14.13 25.92
N GLY A 43 12.13 -15.00 24.98
CA GLY A 43 11.86 -16.40 25.26
C GLY A 43 10.84 -16.57 26.37
N ASP A 44 11.15 -17.44 27.33
CA ASP A 44 10.31 -17.77 28.48
C ASP A 44 10.70 -17.01 29.76
N GLU A 45 11.49 -15.94 29.66
CA GLU A 45 11.92 -15.13 30.83
C GLU A 45 10.72 -14.47 31.54
N TRP A 46 9.66 -14.15 30.79
CA TRP A 46 8.49 -13.43 31.28
C TRP A 46 7.23 -14.25 31.11
N CYS A 47 6.43 -14.33 32.19
CA CYS A 47 5.07 -14.89 32.18
C CYS A 47 3.99 -13.84 32.46
N ILE A 48 4.39 -12.57 32.55
CA ILE A 48 3.50 -11.42 32.63
C ILE A 48 3.85 -10.43 31.53
N TYR A 49 2.83 -9.90 30.87
CA TYR A 49 3.01 -8.98 29.75
C TYR A 49 2.23 -7.70 29.98
N PRO A 50 2.85 -6.54 29.66
CA PRO A 50 2.20 -5.26 29.81
C PRO A 50 1.07 -5.10 28.78
N MET A 51 0.00 -4.41 29.16
CA MET A 51 -1.02 -3.96 28.24
C MET A 51 -0.53 -2.77 27.42
N TYR A 52 -1.13 -2.54 26.24
CA TYR A 52 -0.76 -1.46 25.33
C TYR A 52 -0.68 -0.09 26.04
N ASP A 53 -1.75 0.31 26.73
CA ASP A 53 -1.83 1.61 27.41
C ASP A 53 -0.76 1.81 28.49
N TRP A 54 -0.29 0.71 29.09
CA TRP A 54 0.77 0.72 30.09
C TRP A 54 2.18 0.69 29.49
N ALA A 55 2.34 0.19 28.27
CA ALA A 55 3.63 0.13 27.61
C ALA A 55 3.91 1.39 26.78
N HIS A 56 2.89 1.97 26.13
CA HIS A 56 3.05 2.96 25.07
C HIS A 56 3.71 4.25 25.58
N GLY A 57 3.07 4.98 26.50
CA GLY A 57 3.59 6.27 26.98
C GLY A 57 4.91 6.14 27.72
N GLN A 58 5.11 5.03 28.42
CA GLN A 58 6.38 4.73 29.10
C GLN A 58 7.50 4.49 28.09
N SER A 59 7.23 3.78 26.99
CA SER A 59 8.21 3.58 25.91
C SER A 59 8.56 4.91 25.26
N ASP A 60 7.55 5.72 24.91
CA ASP A 60 7.76 7.06 24.35
C ASP A 60 8.62 7.94 25.27
N ALA A 61 8.33 7.93 26.57
CA ALA A 61 9.07 8.70 27.55
C ALA A 61 10.52 8.23 27.70
N ILE A 62 10.76 6.91 27.75
CA ILE A 62 12.10 6.32 27.83
C ILE A 62 12.92 6.65 26.58
N GLU A 63 12.29 6.61 25.40
CA GLU A 63 12.94 6.90 24.11
C GLU A 63 13.11 8.39 23.83
N GLY A 64 12.54 9.28 24.66
CA GLY A 64 12.62 10.73 24.47
C GLY A 64 11.78 11.25 23.32
N ILE A 65 10.67 10.57 23.00
CA ILE A 65 9.72 11.02 21.99
C ILE A 65 9.12 12.37 22.41
N THR A 66 8.98 13.27 21.45
CA THR A 66 8.36 14.59 21.67
C THR A 66 6.89 14.59 21.24
N HIS A 67 6.61 14.01 20.07
CA HIS A 67 5.30 13.97 19.44
C HIS A 67 4.98 12.50 19.11
N SER A 68 4.14 11.88 19.94
CA SER A 68 3.65 10.53 19.74
C SER A 68 2.41 10.59 18.84
N ILE A 69 2.58 10.28 17.55
CA ILE A 69 1.51 10.39 16.55
C ILE A 69 0.81 9.04 16.40
N CYS A 70 -0.48 9.00 16.67
CA CYS A 70 -1.32 7.81 16.53
C CYS A 70 -2.63 8.14 15.79
N THR A 71 -3.50 7.16 15.63
CA THR A 71 -4.77 7.35 14.93
C THR A 71 -5.91 7.71 15.90
N LEU A 72 -7.01 8.27 15.38
CA LEU A 72 -8.17 8.72 16.18
C LEU A 72 -8.78 7.64 17.08
N GLU A 73 -8.61 6.36 16.76
CA GLU A 73 -9.05 5.24 17.60
C GLU A 73 -8.45 5.31 19.03
N PHE A 74 -7.31 5.98 19.20
CA PHE A 74 -6.62 6.14 20.48
C PHE A 74 -6.86 7.49 21.17
N GLU A 75 -7.76 8.35 20.66
CA GLU A 75 -8.04 9.65 21.28
C GLU A 75 -8.57 9.49 22.71
N ASN A 76 -9.48 8.54 22.93
CA ASN A 76 -10.00 8.24 24.26
C ASN A 76 -8.97 7.57 25.17
N HIS A 77 -7.81 7.15 24.66
CA HIS A 77 -6.71 6.59 25.46
C HIS A 77 -5.77 7.69 25.98
N ARG A 78 -5.77 8.88 25.37
CA ARG A 78 -4.91 10.00 25.77
C ARG A 78 -5.02 10.38 27.26
N PRO A 79 -6.21 10.46 27.89
CA PRO A 79 -6.29 10.75 29.32
C PRO A 79 -5.54 9.75 30.20
N LEU A 80 -5.53 8.47 29.81
CA LEU A 80 -4.80 7.43 30.51
C LEU A 80 -3.30 7.51 30.24
N TYR A 81 -2.91 7.79 29.00
CA TYR A 81 -1.52 8.06 28.61
C TYR A 81 -0.93 9.19 29.47
N ASP A 82 -1.62 10.34 29.53
CA ASP A 82 -1.22 11.49 30.35
C ASP A 82 -1.17 11.15 31.84
N TRP A 83 -2.18 10.42 32.34
CA TRP A 83 -2.22 9.99 33.75
C TRP A 83 -0.97 9.18 34.13
N PHE A 84 -0.54 8.23 33.30
CA PHE A 84 0.67 7.47 33.61
C PHE A 84 1.94 8.33 33.61
N LEU A 85 2.07 9.28 32.67
CA LEU A 85 3.22 10.18 32.62
C LEU A 85 3.28 11.12 33.82
N ASP A 86 2.13 11.60 34.29
CA ASP A 86 2.04 12.51 35.43
C ASP A 86 2.27 11.80 36.78
N ASN A 87 2.08 10.48 36.85
CA ASN A 87 2.18 9.68 38.07
C ASN A 87 3.46 8.84 38.18
N LEU A 88 4.39 8.97 37.23
CA LEU A 88 5.65 8.24 37.22
C LEU A 88 6.84 9.20 37.10
N PRO A 89 8.01 8.85 37.67
CA PRO A 89 9.25 9.60 37.48
C PRO A 89 9.86 9.26 36.10
N VAL A 90 9.13 9.55 35.03
CA VAL A 90 9.59 9.33 33.65
C VAL A 90 10.62 10.39 33.24
N PRO A 91 11.60 10.05 32.38
CA PRO A 91 12.66 10.99 32.00
C PRO A 91 12.16 12.10 31.05
N HIS A 92 11.09 11.85 30.30
CA HIS A 92 10.49 12.81 29.37
C HIS A 92 8.97 12.74 29.43
N ARG A 93 8.28 13.83 29.08
CA ARG A 93 6.82 13.90 28.99
C ARG A 93 6.37 14.09 27.53
N PRO A 94 6.28 13.00 26.73
CA PRO A 94 5.82 13.05 25.35
C PRO A 94 4.37 13.56 25.24
N ARG A 95 4.02 14.12 24.08
CA ARG A 95 2.64 14.53 23.77
C ARG A 95 2.03 13.61 22.72
N GLN A 96 0.89 12.99 23.04
CA GLN A 96 0.08 12.25 22.07
C GLN A 96 -0.67 13.21 21.14
N ILE A 97 -0.66 12.91 19.83
CA ILE A 97 -1.38 13.63 18.78
C ILE A 97 -2.05 12.62 17.85
N GLU A 98 -3.36 12.73 17.72
CA GLU A 98 -4.16 11.80 16.92
C GLU A 98 -4.48 12.38 15.55
N VAL A 99 -4.43 11.54 14.53
CA VAL A 99 -4.81 11.87 13.14
C VAL A 99 -5.82 10.85 12.61
N ALA A 100 -6.66 11.27 11.66
CA ALA A 100 -7.61 10.35 11.04
C ALA A 100 -6.86 9.24 10.28
N PRO A 101 -7.29 7.97 10.40
CA PRO A 101 -6.69 6.88 9.65
C PRO A 101 -6.97 7.04 8.14
N LEU A 102 -6.05 6.56 7.31
CA LEU A 102 -6.31 6.47 5.88
C LEU A 102 -7.38 5.41 5.62
N ALA A 103 -8.49 5.80 5.00
CA ALA A 103 -9.45 4.90 4.42
C ALA A 103 -9.43 5.02 2.89
N LEU A 104 -9.44 3.88 2.20
CA LEU A 104 -9.49 3.79 0.75
C LEU A 104 -10.76 3.05 0.32
N ASN A 105 -11.48 3.58 -0.67
CA ASN A 105 -12.58 2.83 -1.27
C ASN A 105 -12.05 1.62 -2.07
N TYR A 106 -12.94 0.64 -2.31
CA TYR A 106 -12.61 -0.63 -2.99
C TYR A 106 -11.44 -1.42 -2.38
N THR A 107 -11.02 -1.07 -1.16
CA THR A 107 -9.83 -1.63 -0.52
C THR A 107 -10.15 -1.98 0.92
N VAL A 108 -9.70 -3.17 1.35
CA VAL A 108 -9.84 -3.60 2.74
C VAL A 108 -8.48 -3.50 3.43
N LEU A 109 -8.36 -2.67 4.46
CA LEU A 109 -7.09 -2.45 5.17
C LEU A 109 -6.97 -3.24 6.48
N SER A 110 -8.08 -3.79 6.99
CA SER A 110 -8.06 -4.55 8.24
C SER A 110 -7.23 -5.83 8.09
N LYS A 111 -6.22 -5.99 8.94
CA LYS A 111 -5.37 -7.18 9.01
C LYS A 111 -6.18 -8.48 9.12
N ARG A 112 -7.32 -8.45 9.82
CA ARG A 112 -8.22 -9.62 9.96
C ARG A 112 -8.74 -10.09 8.60
N PHE A 113 -9.22 -9.17 7.77
CA PHE A 113 -9.76 -9.50 6.46
C PHE A 113 -8.65 -9.82 5.46
N LEU A 114 -7.53 -9.08 5.49
CA LEU A 114 -6.37 -9.39 4.67
C LEU A 114 -5.82 -10.80 4.95
N ARG A 115 -5.72 -11.18 6.23
CA ARG A 115 -5.34 -12.54 6.61
C ARG A 115 -6.33 -13.57 6.07
N GLN A 116 -7.62 -13.28 6.14
CA GLN A 116 -8.65 -14.17 5.59
C GLN A 116 -8.53 -14.34 4.06
N LEU A 117 -8.13 -13.29 3.32
CA LEU A 117 -7.87 -13.40 1.88
C LEU A 117 -6.74 -14.39 1.57
N VAL A 118 -5.65 -14.30 2.34
CA VAL A 118 -4.48 -15.18 2.20
C VAL A 118 -4.82 -16.61 2.63
N GLU A 119 -5.39 -16.79 3.83
CA GLU A 119 -5.71 -18.12 4.39
C GLU A 119 -6.72 -18.90 3.54
N LYS A 120 -7.63 -18.20 2.85
CA LYS A 120 -8.62 -18.82 1.96
C LYS A 120 -8.15 -18.95 0.51
N GLY A 121 -6.94 -18.52 0.18
CA GLY A 121 -6.38 -18.63 -1.17
C GLY A 121 -7.08 -17.76 -2.22
N TYR A 122 -7.70 -16.63 -1.83
CA TYR A 122 -8.23 -15.66 -2.80
C TYR A 122 -7.11 -14.82 -3.46
N VAL A 123 -5.94 -14.81 -2.84
CA VAL A 123 -4.70 -14.18 -3.29
C VAL A 123 -3.54 -15.14 -3.07
N ASP A 124 -2.45 -14.96 -3.81
CA ASP A 124 -1.29 -15.86 -3.80
C ASP A 124 -0.44 -15.72 -2.52
N GLY A 125 -0.57 -14.58 -1.82
CA GLY A 125 0.21 -14.26 -0.63
C GLY A 125 -0.01 -12.84 -0.14
N TRP A 126 0.82 -12.41 0.81
CA TRP A 126 0.79 -11.03 1.33
C TRP A 126 1.35 -9.99 0.33
N ASP A 127 2.13 -10.45 -0.64
CA ASP A 127 2.79 -9.68 -1.71
C ASP A 127 2.09 -9.84 -3.08
N ASP A 128 0.94 -10.51 -3.13
CA ASP A 128 0.10 -10.57 -4.32
C ASP A 128 -0.24 -9.15 -4.80
N PRO A 129 -0.02 -8.78 -6.09
CA PRO A 129 -0.27 -7.43 -6.62
C PRO A 129 -1.67 -6.84 -6.35
N ARG A 130 -2.68 -7.68 -6.05
CA ARG A 130 -4.04 -7.25 -5.73
C ARG A 130 -4.21 -6.80 -4.28
N MET A 131 -3.25 -7.12 -3.41
CA MET A 131 -3.27 -6.76 -1.99
C MET A 131 -2.83 -5.30 -1.75
N PRO A 132 -3.36 -4.61 -0.72
CA PRO A 132 -2.99 -3.24 -0.40
C PRO A 132 -1.75 -3.15 0.51
N THR A 133 -0.96 -4.22 0.63
CA THR A 133 0.28 -4.17 1.40
C THR A 133 1.36 -3.41 0.63
N ILE A 134 2.31 -2.81 1.34
CA ILE A 134 3.44 -2.14 0.68
C ILE A 134 4.26 -3.13 -0.17
N ALA A 135 4.38 -4.39 0.26
CA ALA A 135 5.06 -5.44 -0.51
C ALA A 135 4.34 -5.72 -1.84
N ALA A 136 3.01 -5.88 -1.79
CA ALA A 136 2.17 -6.09 -2.95
C ALA A 136 2.16 -4.90 -3.91
N MET A 137 2.06 -3.68 -3.38
CA MET A 137 2.14 -2.47 -4.17
C MET A 137 3.47 -2.39 -4.92
N ARG A 138 4.59 -2.69 -4.23
CA ARG A 138 5.91 -2.77 -4.86
C ARG A 138 5.94 -3.83 -5.97
N GLN A 139 5.40 -5.04 -5.71
CA GLN A 139 5.33 -6.12 -6.70
C GLN A 139 4.46 -5.74 -7.92
N ARG A 140 3.39 -4.98 -7.71
CA ARG A 140 2.51 -4.43 -8.75
C ARG A 140 3.19 -3.36 -9.61
N GLY A 141 4.32 -2.80 -9.15
CA GLY A 141 5.05 -1.74 -9.85
C GLY A 141 4.77 -0.33 -9.33
N TYR A 142 4.19 -0.18 -8.13
CA TYR A 142 4.14 1.13 -7.48
C TYR A 142 5.54 1.59 -7.10
N THR A 143 5.79 2.87 -7.34
CA THR A 143 7.04 3.53 -6.93
C THR A 143 6.88 4.18 -5.55
N PRO A 144 7.97 4.31 -4.78
CA PRO A 144 7.95 5.06 -3.53
C PRO A 144 7.48 6.50 -3.72
N GLU A 145 7.88 7.15 -4.82
CA GLU A 145 7.52 8.53 -5.13
C GLU A 145 6.01 8.71 -5.35
N ALA A 146 5.37 7.77 -6.06
CA ALA A 146 3.92 7.79 -6.26
C ALA A 146 3.15 7.69 -4.94
N ILE A 147 3.56 6.78 -4.05
CA ILE A 147 2.93 6.61 -2.73
C ILE A 147 3.13 7.85 -1.86
N GLN A 148 4.35 8.42 -1.84
CA GLN A 148 4.62 9.64 -1.09
C GLN A 148 3.85 10.83 -1.64
N SER A 149 3.73 10.98 -2.97
CA SER A 149 2.91 12.02 -3.59
C SER A 149 1.45 11.86 -3.17
N PHE A 150 0.93 10.64 -3.20
CA PHE A 150 -0.44 10.34 -2.77
C PHE A 150 -0.66 10.77 -1.31
N VAL A 151 0.21 10.36 -0.38
CA VAL A 151 0.10 10.71 1.04
C VAL A 151 0.17 12.23 1.27
N ARG A 152 1.08 12.93 0.56
CA ARG A 152 1.19 14.39 0.65
C ARG A 152 -0.05 15.11 0.13
N SER A 153 -0.66 14.60 -0.95
CA SER A 153 -1.84 15.21 -1.55
C SER A 153 -3.11 14.95 -0.76
N VAL A 154 -3.27 13.78 -0.14
CA VAL A 154 -4.39 13.50 0.77
C VAL A 154 -4.33 14.40 2.01
N GLY A 155 -3.11 14.67 2.49
CA GLY A 155 -2.89 15.50 3.67
C GLY A 155 -3.20 14.76 4.99
N VAL A 156 -3.08 15.49 6.09
CA VAL A 156 -3.26 14.95 7.45
C VAL A 156 -4.29 15.82 8.17
N THR A 157 -5.39 15.21 8.59
CA THR A 157 -6.46 15.90 9.31
C THR A 157 -6.96 15.05 10.48
N LYS A 158 -7.82 15.62 11.32
CA LYS A 158 -8.59 14.88 12.35
C LYS A 158 -10.00 14.49 11.87
N ALA A 159 -10.32 14.71 10.60
CA ALA A 159 -11.63 14.37 10.05
C ALA A 159 -11.53 13.06 9.26
N ASP A 160 -12.42 12.12 9.58
CA ASP A 160 -12.52 10.88 8.83
C ASP A 160 -12.90 11.17 7.37
N SER A 161 -12.13 10.60 6.45
CA SER A 161 -12.40 10.70 5.03
C SER A 161 -11.99 9.42 4.32
N THR A 162 -12.78 9.04 3.32
CA THR A 162 -12.44 7.93 2.42
C THR A 162 -11.91 8.50 1.12
N VAL A 163 -10.69 8.11 0.77
CA VAL A 163 -10.03 8.52 -0.46
C VAL A 163 -10.32 7.49 -1.55
N GLU A 164 -10.47 7.96 -2.79
CA GLU A 164 -10.66 7.05 -3.91
C GLU A 164 -9.35 6.37 -4.34
N ILE A 165 -9.42 5.06 -4.61
CA ILE A 165 -8.30 4.30 -5.18
C ILE A 165 -7.85 4.85 -6.53
N SER A 166 -8.79 5.46 -7.28
CA SER A 166 -8.53 6.15 -8.55
C SER A 166 -7.48 7.26 -8.42
N PHE A 167 -7.41 7.92 -7.25
CA PHE A 167 -6.44 8.96 -6.96
C PHE A 167 -5.04 8.39 -6.69
N LEU A 168 -4.96 7.28 -5.97
CA LEU A 168 -3.71 6.55 -5.79
C LEU A 168 -3.15 6.05 -7.14
N GLU A 169 -4.00 5.49 -7.99
CA GLU A 169 -3.64 5.07 -9.35
C GLU A 169 -3.25 6.25 -10.24
N HIS A 170 -3.87 7.42 -10.03
CA HIS A 170 -3.49 8.65 -10.71
C HIS A 170 -2.08 9.09 -10.33
N CYS A 171 -1.71 9.08 -9.04
CA CYS A 171 -0.35 9.39 -8.59
C CYS A 171 0.69 8.46 -9.22
N LEU A 172 0.37 7.16 -9.33
CA LEU A 172 1.25 6.21 -10.02
C LEU A 172 1.38 6.53 -11.51
N ARG A 173 0.26 6.78 -12.20
CA ARG A 173 0.28 7.15 -13.62
C ARG A 173 1.11 8.41 -13.88
N GLN A 174 1.00 9.43 -13.02
CA GLN A 174 1.78 10.67 -13.14
C GLN A 174 3.28 10.43 -12.95
N ASP A 175 3.67 9.57 -12.01
CA ASP A 175 5.06 9.21 -11.81
C ASP A 175 5.62 8.41 -13.00
N LEU A 176 4.96 7.31 -13.38
CA LEU A 176 5.40 6.44 -14.46
C LEU A 176 5.43 7.15 -15.83
N ASN A 177 4.49 8.07 -16.09
CA ASN A 177 4.50 8.85 -17.33
C ASN A 177 5.81 9.65 -17.51
N LYS A 178 6.45 10.09 -16.42
CA LYS A 178 7.70 10.85 -16.51
C LYS A 178 8.93 9.97 -16.68
N ARG A 179 8.93 8.75 -16.13
CA ARG A 179 10.14 7.91 -16.01
C ARG A 179 10.15 6.64 -16.86
N SER A 180 8.99 6.13 -17.27
CA SER A 180 8.91 4.84 -17.95
C SER A 180 9.16 4.98 -19.46
N PRO A 181 10.13 4.26 -20.03
CA PRO A 181 10.27 4.15 -21.47
C PRO A 181 9.02 3.54 -22.11
N ARG A 182 8.59 4.09 -23.24
CA ARG A 182 7.45 3.64 -24.04
C ARG A 182 7.90 2.50 -24.93
N VAL A 183 7.49 1.29 -24.59
CA VAL A 183 7.69 0.10 -25.41
C VAL A 183 6.40 -0.30 -26.13
N MET A 184 6.53 -1.11 -27.18
CA MET A 184 5.39 -1.73 -27.86
C MET A 184 5.35 -3.19 -27.44
N ALA A 185 4.20 -3.65 -26.98
CA ALA A 185 3.92 -5.04 -26.64
C ALA A 185 2.55 -5.38 -27.22
N VAL A 186 2.40 -6.63 -27.64
CA VAL A 186 1.14 -7.18 -28.15
C VAL A 186 0.73 -8.30 -27.20
N LEU A 187 -0.43 -8.16 -26.56
CA LEU A 187 -0.92 -9.07 -25.54
C LEU A 187 -1.76 -10.21 -26.14
N ASP A 188 -2.63 -9.91 -27.12
CA ASP A 188 -3.38 -10.91 -27.89
C ASP A 188 -2.96 -10.84 -29.37
N PRO A 189 -1.93 -11.61 -29.78
CA PRO A 189 -1.32 -11.44 -31.09
C PRO A 189 -2.19 -11.91 -32.24
N LEU A 190 -2.38 -11.02 -33.21
CA LEU A 190 -2.87 -11.31 -34.55
C LEU A 190 -1.73 -11.16 -35.55
N LYS A 191 -1.39 -12.25 -36.24
CA LYS A 191 -0.34 -12.26 -37.27
C LYS A 191 -0.81 -11.50 -38.51
N VAL A 192 -0.01 -10.53 -38.94
CA VAL A 192 -0.22 -9.75 -40.16
C VAL A 192 0.94 -10.02 -41.12
N VAL A 193 0.61 -10.27 -42.38
CA VAL A 193 1.60 -10.48 -43.45
C VAL A 193 1.44 -9.36 -44.47
N ILE A 194 2.46 -8.52 -44.60
CA ILE A 194 2.50 -7.43 -45.57
C ILE A 194 2.88 -8.03 -46.93
N THR A 195 1.92 -8.08 -47.85
CA THR A 195 2.08 -8.85 -49.10
C THR A 195 3.09 -8.23 -50.06
N ASN A 196 3.32 -6.92 -49.98
CA ASN A 196 4.25 -6.16 -50.83
C ASN A 196 5.62 -5.90 -50.19
N TYR A 197 5.92 -6.46 -49.01
CA TYR A 197 7.22 -6.32 -48.35
C TYR A 197 8.12 -7.55 -48.64
N PRO A 198 9.43 -7.38 -48.91
CA PRO A 198 10.34 -8.49 -49.22
C PRO A 198 10.50 -9.48 -48.04
N GLU A 199 10.74 -10.77 -48.33
CA GLU A 199 10.80 -11.82 -47.29
C GLU A 199 12.05 -11.74 -46.42
N ASP A 200 13.19 -11.39 -47.00
CA ASP A 200 14.50 -11.41 -46.33
C ASP A 200 14.95 -10.01 -45.86
N GLU A 201 14.06 -9.02 -45.91
CA GLU A 201 14.37 -7.63 -45.51
C GLU A 201 13.85 -7.33 -44.10
N VAL A 202 14.73 -6.76 -43.29
CA VAL A 202 14.41 -6.21 -41.96
C VAL A 202 14.97 -4.80 -41.89
N GLU A 203 14.09 -3.84 -41.60
CA GLU A 203 14.45 -2.44 -41.45
C GLU A 203 14.40 -2.02 -39.99
N GLU A 204 15.41 -1.30 -39.53
CA GLU A 204 15.49 -0.80 -38.16
C GLU A 204 14.90 0.60 -38.06
N LEU A 205 13.63 0.68 -37.67
CA LEU A 205 12.90 1.93 -37.52
C LEU A 205 13.20 2.59 -36.17
N GLU A 206 13.23 3.92 -36.15
CA GLU A 206 13.57 4.67 -34.94
C GLU A 206 12.34 5.03 -34.12
N ALA A 207 12.31 4.56 -32.86
CA ALA A 207 11.24 4.80 -31.92
C ALA A 207 11.74 5.63 -30.72
N ILE A 208 10.99 6.68 -30.39
CA ILE A 208 11.29 7.54 -29.23
C ILE A 208 11.00 6.77 -27.92
N ASN A 209 11.94 6.78 -26.98
CA ASN A 209 11.78 6.10 -25.70
C ASN A 209 10.84 6.87 -24.76
N ASN A 210 10.93 8.19 -24.69
CA ASN A 210 10.00 8.99 -23.90
C ASN A 210 9.67 10.30 -24.63
N PRO A 211 8.41 10.51 -25.05
CA PRO A 211 8.01 11.76 -25.70
C PRO A 211 8.12 13.00 -24.82
N GLU A 212 8.16 12.85 -23.48
CA GLU A 212 8.28 13.97 -22.53
C GLU A 212 9.73 14.19 -22.05
N ASP A 213 10.68 13.37 -22.49
CA ASP A 213 12.09 13.45 -22.09
C ASP A 213 13.00 13.15 -23.28
N GLU A 214 13.51 14.21 -23.91
CA GLU A 214 14.44 14.12 -25.03
C GLU A 214 15.74 13.38 -24.65
N ALA A 215 16.16 13.44 -23.38
CA ALA A 215 17.37 12.75 -22.92
C ALA A 215 17.20 11.22 -22.83
N ALA A 216 15.96 10.71 -22.86
CA ALA A 216 15.69 9.28 -22.91
C ALA A 216 16.09 8.63 -24.25
N GLY A 217 16.37 9.45 -25.27
CA GLY A 217 16.85 9.02 -26.57
C GLY A 217 15.85 8.17 -27.36
N THR A 218 16.38 7.44 -28.33
CA THR A 218 15.61 6.56 -29.22
C THR A 218 16.12 5.14 -29.14
N ARG A 219 15.32 4.20 -29.67
CA ARG A 219 15.73 2.81 -29.88
C ARG A 219 15.36 2.39 -31.30
N LYS A 220 16.07 1.40 -31.80
CA LYS A 220 15.73 0.75 -33.07
C LYS A 220 14.71 -0.37 -32.83
N VAL A 221 13.74 -0.47 -33.74
CA VAL A 221 12.66 -1.46 -33.73
C VAL A 221 12.63 -2.14 -35.10
N PRO A 222 12.77 -3.47 -35.17
CA PRO A 222 12.77 -4.17 -36.44
C PRO A 222 11.37 -4.16 -37.07
N PHE A 223 11.32 -3.81 -38.34
CA PHE A 223 10.16 -3.90 -39.22
C PHE A 223 10.45 -4.97 -40.28
N SER A 224 9.49 -5.85 -40.50
CA SER A 224 9.63 -6.96 -41.47
C SER A 224 8.30 -7.27 -42.12
N LYS A 225 8.30 -8.19 -43.09
CA LYS A 225 7.09 -8.68 -43.78
C LYS A 225 6.03 -9.22 -42.81
N VAL A 226 6.45 -9.81 -41.70
CA VAL A 226 5.56 -10.46 -40.73
C VAL A 226 5.54 -9.66 -39.44
N LEU A 227 4.37 -9.16 -39.08
CA LEU A 227 4.15 -8.37 -37.86
C LEU A 227 3.08 -9.03 -36.99
N TYR A 228 3.01 -8.55 -35.75
CA TYR A 228 1.91 -8.83 -34.84
C TYR A 228 1.25 -7.53 -34.44
N ILE A 229 -0.08 -7.51 -34.47
CA ILE A 229 -0.90 -6.43 -33.92
C ILE A 229 -1.79 -7.00 -32.82
N GLU A 230 -2.36 -6.14 -32.00
CA GLU A 230 -3.42 -6.56 -31.08
C GLU A 230 -4.62 -7.07 -31.89
N ARG A 231 -5.19 -8.19 -31.46
CA ARG A 231 -6.38 -8.75 -32.11
C ARG A 231 -7.54 -7.76 -32.15
N GLU A 232 -7.70 -6.95 -31.10
CA GLU A 232 -8.74 -5.91 -31.02
C GLU A 232 -8.52 -4.71 -31.96
N ASP A 233 -7.33 -4.57 -32.55
CA ASP A 233 -7.03 -3.54 -33.54
C ASP A 233 -7.45 -3.94 -34.97
N PHE A 234 -8.03 -5.13 -35.17
CA PHE A 234 -8.64 -5.55 -36.44
C PHE A 234 -10.12 -5.95 -36.27
N MET A 235 -10.98 -5.50 -37.18
CA MET A 235 -12.40 -5.90 -37.19
C MET A 235 -12.96 -5.97 -38.61
N GLU A 236 -13.64 -7.07 -38.96
CA GLU A 236 -14.24 -7.26 -40.29
C GLU A 236 -15.43 -6.33 -40.54
N ASP A 237 -16.32 -6.20 -39.55
CA ASP A 237 -17.50 -5.31 -39.59
C ASP A 237 -17.42 -4.24 -38.48
N PRO A 238 -16.66 -3.15 -38.70
CA PRO A 238 -16.38 -2.17 -37.66
C PRO A 238 -17.56 -1.20 -37.42
N PRO A 239 -17.88 -0.87 -36.15
CA PRO A 239 -18.83 0.21 -35.86
C PRO A 239 -18.29 1.57 -36.32
N LYS A 240 -19.17 2.58 -36.46
CA LYS A 240 -18.80 3.93 -36.98
C LYS A 240 -17.65 4.61 -36.22
N LYS A 241 -17.44 4.29 -34.94
CA LYS A 241 -16.39 4.88 -34.09
C LYS A 241 -15.16 3.97 -33.93
N PHE A 242 -14.91 3.09 -34.89
CA PHE A 242 -13.72 2.23 -34.93
C PHE A 242 -12.70 2.80 -35.93
N TYR A 243 -11.52 3.18 -35.40
CA TYR A 243 -10.47 3.89 -36.14
C TYR A 243 -9.23 3.02 -36.42
N ARG A 244 -9.32 1.71 -36.20
CA ARG A 244 -8.22 0.76 -36.47
C ARG A 244 -8.46 -0.03 -37.75
N LEU A 245 -7.71 -1.10 -37.96
CA LEU A 245 -7.66 -1.85 -39.21
C LEU A 245 -8.99 -2.56 -39.49
N ALA A 246 -9.49 -2.42 -40.72
CA ALA A 246 -10.68 -3.11 -41.19
C ALA A 246 -10.58 -3.34 -42.70
N PRO A 247 -11.37 -4.24 -43.29
CA PRO A 247 -11.41 -4.43 -44.74
C PRO A 247 -11.62 -3.10 -45.48
N GLY A 248 -10.69 -2.76 -46.38
CA GLY A 248 -10.71 -1.51 -47.15
C GLY A 248 -10.32 -0.24 -46.38
N ARG A 249 -9.81 -0.36 -45.14
CA ARG A 249 -9.26 0.76 -44.35
C ARG A 249 -7.78 0.54 -44.07
N GLU A 250 -7.00 1.60 -44.19
CA GLU A 250 -5.58 1.61 -43.81
C GLU A 250 -5.42 2.11 -42.37
N VAL A 251 -4.36 1.68 -41.70
CA VAL A 251 -4.02 2.15 -40.34
C VAL A 251 -2.53 2.39 -40.27
N ARG A 252 -2.13 3.46 -39.58
CA ARG A 252 -0.71 3.74 -39.37
C ARG A 252 -0.14 2.86 -38.26
N LEU A 253 0.89 2.09 -38.58
CA LEU A 253 1.69 1.39 -37.58
C LEU A 253 2.56 2.40 -36.83
N ARG A 254 2.61 2.28 -35.50
CA ARG A 254 3.36 3.23 -34.67
C ARG A 254 4.86 3.13 -34.96
N TYR A 255 5.48 4.26 -35.31
CA TYR A 255 6.85 4.38 -35.84
C TYR A 255 7.11 3.65 -37.16
N GLY A 256 6.05 3.11 -37.81
CA GLY A 256 6.11 2.44 -39.11
C GLY A 256 5.29 3.13 -40.18
N TYR A 257 4.91 2.32 -41.17
CA TYR A 257 4.20 2.74 -42.39
C TYR A 257 2.67 2.69 -42.23
N PHE A 258 1.97 3.12 -43.29
CA PHE A 258 0.53 2.97 -43.47
C PHE A 258 0.19 1.64 -44.15
#